data_AF-A0A2G9S3R6-F1
#
_entry.id   AF-A0A2G9S3R6-F1
#
_cell.length_a   1.000
_cell.length_b   1.000
_cell.length_c   1.000
_cell.angle_alpha   90.00
_cell.angle_beta   90.00
_cell.angle_gamma   90.00
#
_symmetry.space_group_name_H-M   'P 1'
#
loop_
_entity.id
_entity.type
_entity.pdbx_description
1 polymer ?
#
loop_
_entity_poly.entity_id
_entity_poly.type
_entity_poly.pdbx_seq_one_letter_code
_entity_poly.pdbx_strand_id
1 'polypeptide(L)'
;MKPLLVFVNPKSGGNQGTKVMQMFMWYLNPRQVFDLSQEGPREALELYRKVPNIRILACGGDGTVGWILSVLDELQMNPQPPVAVLPLGTGNDLARTLNWGGGYTDEPVSKILCHVEDGSIVQLDRWNLHVERNPDLLHEELDDGTHKLPLNVFNNYFSLGFDAHVTLEFHESREANPEKFNSRFRNKMFYAGAAFSDFLQRSSRDLAKHVKVVCDGTDLTPKIQELKFQCIVFLNIPRYCAGTMPWGNPGDHRDFEPQRHDDGYIEVIGFTMASLAALQVGGHGERLHQCREVTLLTYKAIPMQVDGEPCRLAPSLIRISLRNQANMVQKSKRRTSMPLLNE
;
A
#
# COMPACT_ATOMS: atom_id res chain seq x y z
N MET A 1 21.23 19.13 -11.25
CA MET A 1 20.68 17.78 -11.43
C MET A 1 21.43 16.77 -10.58
N LYS A 2 20.77 16.25 -9.54
CA LYS A 2 21.28 15.11 -8.75
C LYS A 2 21.24 13.82 -9.61
N PRO A 3 22.13 12.84 -9.41
CA PRO A 3 22.04 11.55 -10.09
C PRO A 3 20.66 10.93 -9.89
N LEU A 4 20.06 10.44 -10.97
CA LEU A 4 18.72 9.84 -10.96
C LEU A 4 18.77 8.45 -11.58
N LEU A 5 18.13 7.48 -10.91
CA LEU A 5 17.79 6.17 -11.48
C LEU A 5 16.28 6.12 -11.67
N VAL A 6 15.84 5.69 -12.85
CA VAL A 6 14.43 5.53 -13.21
C VAL A 6 14.14 4.05 -13.37
N PHE A 7 13.35 3.49 -12.47
CA PHE A 7 12.89 2.11 -12.55
C PHE A 7 11.48 2.08 -13.12
N VAL A 8 11.29 1.35 -14.21
CA VAL A 8 9.99 1.28 -14.89
C VAL A 8 9.47 -0.14 -14.89
N ASN A 9 8.21 -0.31 -14.48
CA ASN A 9 7.48 -1.56 -14.69
C ASN A 9 6.65 -1.43 -15.99
N PRO A 10 7.07 -2.04 -17.12
CA PRO A 10 6.40 -1.85 -18.41
C PRO A 10 4.95 -2.31 -18.44
N LYS A 11 4.61 -3.32 -17.62
CA LYS A 11 3.26 -3.90 -17.52
C LYS A 11 2.27 -2.99 -16.79
N SER A 12 2.74 -1.95 -16.10
CA SER A 12 1.86 -1.05 -15.35
C SER A 12 1.05 -0.11 -16.26
N GLY A 13 -0.17 0.20 -15.82
CA GLY A 13 -1.02 1.24 -16.43
C GLY A 13 -1.65 0.88 -17.77
N GLY A 14 -1.80 -0.40 -18.10
CA GLY A 14 -2.29 -0.82 -19.41
C GLY A 14 -1.28 -0.56 -20.51
N ASN A 15 -0.03 -0.99 -20.29
CA ASN A 15 1.13 -0.78 -21.18
C ASN A 15 1.62 0.67 -21.31
N GLN A 16 1.16 1.60 -20.45
CA GLN A 16 1.76 2.94 -20.35
C GLN A 16 3.23 2.90 -19.90
N GLY A 17 3.64 1.89 -19.14
CA GLY A 17 5.02 1.71 -18.70
C GLY A 17 6.02 1.66 -19.86
N THR A 18 5.70 0.98 -20.96
CA THR A 18 6.57 0.92 -22.15
C THR A 18 6.78 2.30 -22.78
N LYS A 19 5.71 3.08 -22.93
CA LYS A 19 5.78 4.46 -23.44
C LYS A 19 6.62 5.35 -22.53
N VAL A 20 6.39 5.26 -21.21
CA VAL A 20 7.15 6.00 -20.19
C VAL A 20 8.64 5.64 -20.23
N MET A 21 8.97 4.35 -20.37
CA MET A 21 10.34 3.88 -20.46
C MET A 21 11.04 4.50 -21.68
N GLN A 22 10.42 4.42 -22.86
CA GLN A 22 10.95 5.04 -24.08
C GLN A 22 11.15 6.55 -23.87
N MET A 23 10.15 7.25 -23.32
CA MET A 23 10.26 8.68 -23.04
C MET A 23 11.46 9.01 -22.14
N PHE A 24 11.72 8.28 -21.06
CA PHE A 24 12.88 8.53 -20.22
C PHE A 24 14.21 8.21 -20.90
N MET A 25 14.28 7.14 -21.71
CA MET A 25 15.50 6.80 -22.46
C MET A 25 15.89 7.85 -23.51
N TRP A 26 14.93 8.64 -24.00
CA TRP A 26 15.20 9.78 -24.90
C TRP A 26 15.76 11.01 -24.18
N TYR A 27 15.38 11.23 -22.92
CA TYR A 27 15.75 12.45 -22.17
C TYR A 27 16.93 12.24 -21.22
N LEU A 28 17.18 11.00 -20.79
CA LEU A 28 18.26 10.64 -19.86
C LEU A 28 19.27 9.73 -20.55
N ASN A 29 20.43 9.53 -19.90
CA ASN A 29 21.34 8.48 -20.34
C ASN A 29 20.63 7.12 -20.19
N PRO A 30 20.60 6.24 -21.22
CA PRO A 30 19.95 4.93 -21.13
C PRO A 30 20.43 4.08 -19.95
N ARG A 31 21.65 4.28 -19.45
CA ARG A 31 22.18 3.59 -18.24
C ARG A 31 21.53 4.04 -16.92
N GLN A 32 20.64 5.02 -16.96
CA GLN A 32 19.87 5.50 -15.82
C GLN A 32 18.43 4.98 -15.82
N VAL A 33 18.00 4.28 -16.86
CA VAL A 33 16.62 3.82 -17.04
C VAL A 33 16.60 2.29 -17.06
N PHE A 34 15.89 1.68 -16.12
CA PHE A 34 15.90 0.25 -15.88
C PHE A 34 14.50 -0.36 -16.05
N ASP A 35 14.44 -1.48 -16.76
CA ASP A 35 13.24 -2.30 -16.91
C ASP A 35 13.16 -3.31 -15.76
N LEU A 36 12.19 -3.10 -14.86
CA LEU A 36 11.97 -3.98 -13.71
C LEU A 36 11.48 -5.38 -14.09
N SER A 37 10.99 -5.59 -15.31
CA SER A 37 10.52 -6.91 -15.76
C SER A 37 11.64 -7.85 -16.21
N GLN A 38 12.87 -7.34 -16.37
CA GLN A 38 14.03 -8.13 -16.79
C GLN A 38 14.94 -8.46 -15.61
N GLU A 39 15.66 -7.47 -15.07
CA GLU A 39 16.73 -7.67 -14.08
C GLU A 39 16.30 -7.27 -12.65
N GLY A 40 15.07 -6.74 -12.50
CA GLY A 40 14.61 -6.15 -11.24
C GLY A 40 15.47 -4.94 -10.81
N PRO A 41 15.33 -4.47 -9.56
CA PRO A 41 16.06 -3.27 -9.12
C PRO A 41 17.45 -3.56 -8.54
N ARG A 42 17.77 -4.81 -8.17
CA ARG A 42 18.96 -5.16 -7.37
C ARG A 42 20.26 -4.81 -8.07
N GLU A 43 20.48 -5.32 -9.27
CA GLU A 43 21.77 -5.13 -9.98
C GLU A 43 22.06 -3.65 -10.24
N ALA A 44 21.04 -2.90 -10.65
CA ALA A 44 21.13 -1.45 -10.83
C ALA A 44 21.47 -0.72 -9.53
N LEU A 45 20.82 -1.06 -8.41
CA LEU A 45 21.10 -0.44 -7.12
C LEU A 45 22.51 -0.78 -6.61
N GLU A 46 22.99 -2.01 -6.83
CA GLU A 46 24.35 -2.42 -6.51
C GLU A 46 25.40 -1.65 -7.33
N LEU A 47 25.18 -1.51 -8.64
CA LEU A 47 26.07 -0.77 -9.55
C LEU A 47 26.25 0.69 -9.11
N TYR A 48 25.17 1.31 -8.62
CA TYR A 48 25.15 2.72 -8.25
C TYR A 48 25.35 2.99 -6.76
N ARG A 49 25.58 1.95 -5.94
CA ARG A 49 25.70 2.03 -4.47
C ARG A 49 26.70 3.05 -3.94
N LYS A 50 27.78 3.32 -4.69
CA LYS A 50 28.84 4.26 -4.29
C LYS A 50 28.62 5.69 -4.77
N VAL A 51 27.60 5.94 -5.59
CA VAL A 51 27.35 7.29 -6.13
C VAL A 51 26.58 8.11 -5.09
N PRO A 52 27.11 9.27 -4.66
CA PRO A 52 26.45 10.08 -3.65
C PRO A 52 25.22 10.80 -4.21
N ASN A 53 24.27 11.12 -3.31
CA ASN A 53 23.09 11.95 -3.62
C ASN A 53 22.18 11.41 -4.73
N ILE A 54 22.14 10.09 -4.94
CA ILE A 54 21.20 9.47 -5.88
C ILE A 54 19.76 9.68 -5.42
N ARG A 55 18.89 9.96 -6.39
CA ARG A 55 17.44 9.80 -6.26
C ARG A 55 16.93 8.68 -7.14
N ILE A 56 15.80 8.11 -6.75
CA ILE A 56 15.14 7.03 -7.48
C ILE A 56 13.75 7.52 -7.90
N LEU A 57 13.37 7.26 -9.15
CA LEU A 57 11.99 7.40 -9.63
C LEU A 57 11.42 6.00 -9.92
N ALA A 58 10.43 5.59 -9.15
CA ALA A 58 9.71 4.34 -9.33
C ALA A 58 8.45 4.57 -10.19
N CYS A 59 8.46 4.08 -11.43
CA CYS A 59 7.36 4.16 -12.37
C CYS A 59 6.55 2.86 -12.36
N GLY A 60 5.47 2.83 -11.58
CA GLY A 60 4.69 1.63 -11.34
C GLY A 60 3.47 1.85 -10.43
N GLY A 61 2.95 0.76 -9.86
CA GLY A 61 1.98 0.81 -8.76
C GLY A 61 2.65 0.74 -7.39
N ASP A 62 1.85 0.64 -6.33
CA ASP A 62 2.36 0.58 -4.95
C ASP A 62 3.33 -0.60 -4.73
N GLY A 63 3.03 -1.79 -5.26
CA GLY A 63 3.94 -2.95 -5.20
C GLY A 63 5.28 -2.75 -5.90
N THR A 64 5.35 -1.90 -6.94
CA THR A 64 6.63 -1.54 -7.58
C THR A 64 7.51 -0.71 -6.64
N VAL A 65 6.90 0.22 -5.90
CA VAL A 65 7.60 1.02 -4.90
C VAL A 65 8.05 0.12 -3.75
N GLY A 66 7.17 -0.74 -3.23
CA GLY A 66 7.48 -1.70 -2.18
C GLY A 66 8.66 -2.61 -2.53
N TRP A 67 8.72 -3.13 -3.76
CA TRP A 67 9.83 -3.96 -4.22
C TRP A 67 11.17 -3.22 -4.18
N ILE A 68 11.21 -1.98 -4.69
CA ILE A 68 12.42 -1.16 -4.65
C ILE A 68 12.86 -0.88 -3.21
N LEU A 69 11.92 -0.54 -2.32
CA LEU A 69 12.21 -0.29 -0.91
C LEU A 69 12.78 -1.53 -0.19
N SER A 70 12.23 -2.72 -0.47
CA SER A 70 12.76 -3.97 0.07
C SER A 70 14.18 -4.25 -0.39
N VAL A 71 14.49 -4.02 -1.67
CA VAL A 71 15.87 -4.21 -2.17
C VAL A 71 16.83 -3.16 -1.62
N LEU A 72 16.38 -1.92 -1.39
CA LEU A 72 17.19 -0.91 -0.69
C LEU A 72 17.56 -1.33 0.74
N ASP A 73 16.64 -1.98 1.46
CA ASP A 73 16.90 -2.54 2.79
C ASP A 73 17.94 -3.68 2.72
N GLU A 74 17.73 -4.63 1.81
CA GLU A 74 18.61 -5.80 1.64
C GLU A 74 20.04 -5.36 1.30
N LEU A 75 20.16 -4.31 0.48
CA LEU A 75 21.43 -3.70 0.13
C LEU A 75 21.95 -2.73 1.19
N GLN A 76 21.24 -2.49 2.29
CA GLN A 76 21.66 -1.61 3.38
C GLN A 76 22.27 -0.28 2.86
N MET A 77 21.59 0.34 1.88
CA MET A 77 22.07 1.55 1.22
C MET A 77 22.20 2.69 2.23
N ASN A 78 23.39 3.30 2.33
CA ASN A 78 23.66 4.38 3.27
C ASN A 78 24.49 5.51 2.62
N PRO A 79 23.99 6.76 2.57
CA PRO A 79 22.63 7.17 2.95
C PRO A 79 21.56 6.53 2.05
N GLN A 80 20.38 6.25 2.62
CA GLN A 80 19.29 5.66 1.85
C GLN A 80 18.77 6.67 0.80
N PRO A 81 18.76 6.33 -0.50
CA PRO A 81 18.33 7.25 -1.55
C PRO A 81 16.82 7.50 -1.46
N PRO A 82 16.35 8.76 -1.59
CA PRO A 82 14.93 9.06 -1.58
C PRO A 82 14.24 8.55 -2.85
N VAL A 83 13.05 7.98 -2.67
CA VAL A 83 12.25 7.37 -3.75
C VAL A 83 11.05 8.27 -4.10
N ALA A 84 10.96 8.68 -5.35
CA ALA A 84 9.81 9.34 -5.96
C ALA A 84 8.91 8.29 -6.66
N VAL A 85 7.62 8.61 -6.81
CA VAL A 85 6.64 7.68 -7.41
C VAL A 85 6.00 8.31 -8.64
N LEU A 86 6.08 7.65 -9.79
CA LEU A 86 5.25 7.95 -10.95
C LEU A 86 4.08 6.94 -11.00
N PRO A 87 2.84 7.36 -10.71
CA PRO A 87 1.72 6.44 -10.48
C PRO A 87 1.17 5.83 -11.77
N LEU A 88 1.69 4.66 -12.15
CA LEU A 88 1.21 3.88 -13.30
C LEU A 88 0.19 2.80 -12.90
N GLY A 89 0.06 2.47 -11.61
CA GLY A 89 -0.88 1.44 -11.13
C GLY A 89 -2.36 1.82 -11.17
N THR A 90 -3.22 0.94 -10.63
CA THR A 90 -4.67 1.18 -10.48
C THR A 90 -5.00 1.83 -9.13
N GLY A 91 -4.41 1.29 -8.05
CA GLY A 91 -4.55 1.74 -6.65
C GLY A 91 -3.87 3.08 -6.46
N ASN A 92 -2.53 3.12 -6.40
CA ASN A 92 -1.65 4.30 -6.27
C ASN A 92 -1.92 5.11 -4.99
N ASP A 93 -2.20 4.42 -3.89
CA ASP A 93 -2.53 5.08 -2.62
C ASP A 93 -1.30 5.78 -2.03
N LEU A 94 -0.12 5.17 -2.13
CA LEU A 94 1.14 5.82 -1.71
C LEU A 94 1.42 7.09 -2.51
N ALA A 95 1.21 7.04 -3.82
CA ALA A 95 1.41 8.20 -4.69
C ALA A 95 0.44 9.35 -4.34
N ARG A 96 -0.82 9.04 -3.97
CA ARG A 96 -1.77 10.06 -3.49
C ARG A 96 -1.32 10.67 -2.16
N THR A 97 -0.83 9.86 -1.23
CA THR A 97 -0.27 10.34 0.05
C THR A 97 0.89 11.30 -0.17
N LEU A 98 1.76 10.99 -1.13
CA LEU A 98 2.94 11.80 -1.47
C LEU A 98 2.67 12.91 -2.50
N ASN A 99 1.39 13.23 -2.78
CA ASN A 99 0.94 14.26 -3.73
C ASN A 99 1.34 14.05 -5.21
N TRP A 100 1.76 12.85 -5.61
CA TRP A 100 2.04 12.50 -7.01
C TRP A 100 0.78 12.22 -7.83
N GLY A 101 -0.36 12.04 -7.15
CA GLY A 101 -1.67 11.89 -7.76
C GLY A 101 -2.10 10.43 -7.93
N GLY A 102 -3.30 10.23 -8.47
CA GLY A 102 -3.91 8.89 -8.59
C GLY A 102 -3.53 8.13 -9.85
N GLY A 103 -2.79 8.75 -10.77
CA GLY A 103 -2.45 8.15 -12.04
C GLY A 103 -1.69 9.10 -12.96
N TYR A 104 -0.81 8.55 -13.79
CA TYR A 104 -0.15 9.30 -14.85
C TYR A 104 -1.16 9.72 -15.94
N THR A 105 -0.98 10.94 -16.45
CA THR A 105 -1.82 11.62 -17.45
C THR A 105 -0.95 12.38 -18.45
N ASP A 106 0.07 11.72 -19.01
CA ASP A 106 0.96 12.30 -20.04
C ASP A 106 1.65 13.62 -19.64
N GLU A 107 1.99 13.78 -18.35
CA GLU A 107 2.77 14.93 -17.87
C GLU A 107 4.16 14.96 -18.55
N PRO A 108 4.65 16.12 -19.03
CA PRO A 108 5.96 16.19 -19.70
C PRO A 108 7.10 15.69 -18.81
N VAL A 109 8.05 14.95 -19.40
CA VAL A 109 9.23 14.39 -18.69
C VAL A 109 9.99 15.47 -17.93
N SER A 110 10.22 16.63 -18.55
CA SER A 110 10.90 17.77 -17.91
C SER A 110 10.22 18.18 -16.60
N LYS A 111 8.89 18.22 -16.58
CA LYS A 111 8.11 18.57 -15.39
C LYS A 111 8.21 17.49 -14.31
N ILE A 112 8.19 16.22 -14.70
CA ILE A 112 8.41 15.10 -13.76
C ILE A 112 9.81 15.20 -13.14
N LEU A 113 10.84 15.43 -13.95
CA LEU A 113 12.22 15.58 -13.49
C LEU A 113 12.37 16.76 -12.52
N CYS A 114 11.73 17.90 -12.80
CA CYS A 114 11.69 19.02 -11.84
C CYS A 114 11.02 18.63 -10.52
N HIS A 115 9.92 17.86 -10.55
CA HIS A 115 9.27 17.39 -9.32
C HIS A 115 10.15 16.42 -8.51
N VAL A 116 10.94 15.57 -9.18
CA VAL A 116 11.93 14.70 -8.53
C VAL A 116 13.09 15.52 -7.96
N GLU A 117 13.50 16.61 -8.61
CA GLU A 117 14.58 17.49 -8.16
C GLU A 117 14.14 18.43 -7.00
N ASP A 118 12.95 19.00 -7.07
CA ASP A 118 12.46 20.01 -6.13
C ASP A 118 11.64 19.42 -4.97
N GLY A 119 11.21 18.16 -5.08
CA GLY A 119 10.39 17.52 -4.06
C GLY A 119 11.07 17.44 -2.70
N SER A 120 10.29 17.69 -1.64
CA SER A 120 10.74 17.55 -0.26
C SER A 120 10.91 16.09 0.10
N ILE A 121 11.90 15.79 0.93
CA ILE A 121 12.10 14.43 1.46
C ILE A 121 11.25 14.30 2.72
N VAL A 122 10.40 13.28 2.76
CA VAL A 122 9.58 12.92 3.92
C VAL A 122 9.90 11.48 4.32
N GLN A 123 9.68 11.14 5.59
CA GLN A 123 9.83 9.76 6.05
C GLN A 123 8.55 8.97 5.77
N LEU A 124 8.72 7.67 5.58
CA LEU A 124 7.63 6.70 5.50
C LEU A 124 7.95 5.54 6.43
N ASP A 125 7.17 5.39 7.49
CA ASP A 125 7.22 4.22 8.36
C ASP A 125 6.92 2.94 7.57
N ARG A 126 7.61 1.86 7.91
CA ARG A 126 7.43 0.55 7.29
C ARG A 126 7.32 -0.48 8.39
N TRP A 127 6.49 -1.49 8.16
CA TRP A 127 6.03 -2.38 9.22
C TRP A 127 6.31 -3.84 8.88
N ASN A 128 6.94 -4.55 9.81
CA ASN A 128 7.19 -5.98 9.70
C ASN A 128 5.92 -6.78 9.98
N LEU A 129 5.78 -7.89 9.27
CA LEU A 129 4.79 -8.94 9.53
C LEU A 129 5.52 -10.24 9.85
N HIS A 130 5.42 -10.67 11.10
CA HIS A 130 5.95 -11.96 11.54
C HIS A 130 4.81 -12.95 11.71
N VAL A 131 4.81 -14.04 10.94
CA VAL A 131 3.77 -15.06 10.95
C VAL A 131 4.29 -16.34 11.58
N GLU A 132 3.61 -16.79 12.62
CA GLU A 132 3.79 -18.07 13.28
C GLU A 132 2.48 -18.86 13.22
N ARG A 133 2.57 -20.17 13.40
CA ARG A 133 1.39 -20.99 13.61
C ARG A 133 0.64 -20.54 14.87
N ASN A 134 -0.69 -20.56 14.84
CA ASN A 134 -1.49 -20.32 16.04
C ASN A 134 -1.15 -21.38 17.13
N PRO A 135 -0.61 -20.97 18.30
CA PRO A 135 -0.26 -21.91 19.38
C PRO A 135 -1.47 -22.52 20.10
N ASP A 136 -2.66 -21.93 19.99
CA ASP A 136 -3.89 -22.40 20.63
C ASP A 136 -4.49 -23.64 19.93
N LEU A 137 -4.00 -24.00 18.73
CA LEU A 137 -4.55 -25.09 17.90
C LEU A 137 -3.60 -26.30 17.85
N LEU A 138 -4.08 -27.45 18.33
CA LEU A 138 -3.41 -28.77 18.21
C LEU A 138 -3.57 -29.33 16.78
N HIS A 139 -2.67 -30.21 16.30
CA HIS A 139 -2.46 -30.55 14.88
C HIS A 139 -3.68 -30.87 13.98
N GLU A 140 -3.61 -30.33 12.74
CA GLU A 140 -4.34 -30.60 11.48
C GLU A 140 -5.87 -30.73 11.55
N GLU A 141 -6.56 -29.62 11.81
CA GLU A 141 -7.79 -29.36 11.07
C GLU A 141 -7.40 -28.99 9.63
N LEU A 142 -8.10 -29.55 8.64
CA LEU A 142 -7.86 -29.35 7.21
C LEU A 142 -8.01 -27.85 6.84
N ASP A 143 -6.96 -27.06 7.03
CA ASP A 143 -6.96 -25.64 6.71
C ASP A 143 -6.55 -25.43 5.26
N ASP A 144 -7.51 -24.99 4.45
CA ASP A 144 -7.40 -24.65 3.02
C ASP A 144 -6.61 -23.34 2.77
N GLY A 145 -5.56 -23.07 3.56
CA GLY A 145 -4.82 -21.81 3.55
C GLY A 145 -3.30 -21.97 3.49
N THR A 146 -2.62 -20.95 2.96
CA THR A 146 -1.15 -20.86 3.04
C THR A 146 -0.69 -20.57 4.46
N HIS A 147 0.51 -21.02 4.82
CA HIS A 147 1.15 -20.73 6.11
C HIS A 147 2.05 -19.48 6.09
N LYS A 148 2.12 -18.77 4.96
CA LYS A 148 2.93 -17.57 4.79
C LYS A 148 2.14 -16.49 4.09
N LEU A 149 2.32 -15.25 4.54
CA LEU A 149 1.87 -14.06 3.81
C LEU A 149 2.72 -13.84 2.55
N PRO A 150 2.18 -13.19 1.51
CA PRO A 150 2.91 -12.89 0.28
C PRO A 150 4.05 -11.90 0.51
N LEU A 151 3.93 -11.04 1.52
CA LEU A 151 4.94 -10.06 1.92
C LEU A 151 5.13 -10.11 3.44
N ASN A 152 6.37 -9.92 3.89
CA ASN A 152 6.74 -9.83 5.31
C ASN A 152 6.94 -8.38 5.78
N VAL A 153 6.70 -7.41 4.90
CA VAL A 153 6.74 -5.97 5.17
C VAL A 153 5.63 -5.29 4.39
N PHE A 154 5.01 -4.28 4.99
CA PHE A 154 4.07 -3.41 4.29
C PHE A 154 4.42 -1.93 4.49
N ASN A 155 4.07 -1.15 3.49
CA ASN A 155 4.33 0.28 3.38
C ASN A 155 3.02 1.08 3.42
N ASN A 156 1.90 0.48 3.01
CA ASN A 156 0.61 1.14 2.95
C ASN A 156 -0.34 0.59 4.01
N TYR A 157 -0.71 -0.69 3.90
CA TYR A 157 -1.65 -1.32 4.82
C TYR A 157 -1.66 -2.85 4.73
N PHE A 158 -1.96 -3.46 5.87
CA PHE A 158 -2.28 -4.88 6.02
C PHE A 158 -3.73 -5.01 6.46
N SER A 159 -4.49 -5.95 5.91
CA SER A 159 -5.89 -6.15 6.32
C SER A 159 -6.36 -7.59 6.17
N LEU A 160 -7.46 -7.88 6.87
CA LEU A 160 -8.10 -9.17 6.88
C LEU A 160 -9.62 -9.03 6.83
N GLY A 161 -10.26 -10.02 6.18
CA GLY A 161 -11.71 -10.08 6.05
C GLY A 161 -12.20 -9.69 4.66
N PHE A 162 -13.29 -8.92 4.63
CA PHE A 162 -14.06 -8.65 3.40
C PHE A 162 -13.23 -8.00 2.29
N ASP A 163 -12.43 -7.00 2.60
CA ASP A 163 -11.60 -6.28 1.61
C ASP A 163 -10.52 -7.19 1.00
N ALA A 164 -9.87 -7.99 1.83
CA ALA A 164 -8.89 -8.97 1.41
C ALA A 164 -9.54 -10.08 0.59
N HIS A 165 -10.78 -10.47 0.90
CA HIS A 165 -11.53 -11.43 0.11
C HIS A 165 -11.80 -10.93 -1.31
N VAL A 166 -12.30 -9.69 -1.45
CA VAL A 166 -12.50 -9.05 -2.77
C VAL A 166 -11.17 -8.90 -3.52
N THR A 167 -10.10 -8.58 -2.80
CA THR A 167 -8.74 -8.48 -3.39
C THR A 167 -8.26 -9.83 -3.89
N LEU A 168 -8.50 -10.92 -3.14
CA LEU A 168 -8.18 -12.29 -3.54
C LEU A 168 -8.95 -12.71 -4.79
N GLU A 169 -10.25 -12.47 -4.82
CA GLU A 169 -11.10 -12.82 -5.97
C GLU A 169 -10.70 -12.02 -7.24
N PHE A 170 -10.32 -10.74 -7.07
CA PHE A 170 -9.74 -9.94 -8.14
C PHE A 170 -8.42 -10.53 -8.66
N HIS A 171 -7.54 -10.95 -7.75
CA HIS A 171 -6.25 -11.52 -8.11
C HIS A 171 -6.42 -12.83 -8.90
N GLU A 172 -7.21 -13.78 -8.39
CA GLU A 172 -7.52 -15.05 -9.05
C GLU A 172 -8.17 -14.83 -10.42
N SER A 173 -9.12 -13.89 -10.50
CA SER A 173 -9.78 -13.53 -11.77
C SER A 173 -8.80 -12.94 -12.79
N ARG A 174 -7.85 -12.13 -12.31
CA ARG A 174 -6.82 -11.49 -13.13
C ARG A 174 -5.79 -12.48 -13.63
N GLU A 175 -5.37 -13.44 -12.80
CA GLU A 175 -4.47 -14.53 -13.22
C GLU A 175 -5.14 -15.43 -14.26
N ALA A 176 -6.43 -15.74 -14.06
CA ALA A 176 -7.20 -16.55 -15.00
C ALA A 176 -7.49 -15.84 -16.33
N ASN A 177 -7.64 -14.50 -16.33
CA ASN A 177 -8.02 -13.74 -17.53
C ASN A 177 -7.23 -12.41 -17.71
N PRO A 178 -5.90 -12.42 -17.92
CA PRO A 178 -5.09 -11.19 -17.92
C PRO A 178 -5.56 -10.10 -18.89
N GLU A 179 -6.04 -10.49 -20.08
CA GLU A 179 -6.56 -9.61 -21.14
C GLU A 179 -7.76 -8.74 -20.69
N LYS A 180 -8.51 -9.18 -19.67
CA LYS A 180 -9.67 -8.44 -19.15
C LYS A 180 -9.28 -7.31 -18.20
N PHE A 181 -8.03 -7.27 -17.72
CA PHE A 181 -7.57 -6.37 -16.65
C PHE A 181 -6.52 -5.35 -17.13
N ASN A 182 -6.48 -5.08 -18.44
CA ASN A 182 -5.57 -4.14 -19.07
C ASN A 182 -5.98 -2.65 -18.93
N SER A 183 -7.06 -2.35 -18.21
CA SER A 183 -7.57 -0.99 -18.04
C SER A 183 -7.84 -0.66 -16.57
N ARG A 184 -7.30 0.47 -16.10
CA ARG A 184 -7.55 0.98 -14.73
C ARG A 184 -9.05 1.15 -14.45
N PHE A 185 -9.81 1.61 -15.44
CA PHE A 185 -11.26 1.80 -15.30
C PHE A 185 -11.98 0.46 -15.10
N ARG A 186 -11.66 -0.54 -15.93
CA ARG A 186 -12.23 -1.90 -15.81
C ARG A 186 -11.87 -2.54 -14.49
N ASN A 187 -10.62 -2.38 -14.05
CA ASN A 187 -10.15 -2.90 -12.78
C ASN A 187 -10.93 -2.28 -11.61
N LYS A 188 -11.10 -0.95 -11.60
CA LYS A 188 -11.93 -0.27 -10.59
C LYS A 188 -13.38 -0.75 -10.61
N MET A 189 -13.95 -0.98 -11.80
CA MET A 189 -15.32 -1.47 -11.94
C MET A 189 -15.49 -2.89 -11.39
N PHE A 190 -14.47 -3.74 -11.52
CA PHE A 190 -14.47 -5.06 -10.89
C PHE A 190 -14.60 -4.94 -9.37
N TYR A 191 -13.75 -4.13 -8.73
CA TYR A 191 -13.80 -3.94 -7.27
C TYR A 191 -15.17 -3.42 -6.82
N ALA A 192 -15.77 -2.49 -7.56
CA ALA A 192 -17.11 -1.99 -7.26
C ALA A 192 -18.18 -3.09 -7.42
N GLY A 193 -18.11 -3.90 -8.48
CA GLY A 193 -19.05 -4.99 -8.75
C GLY A 193 -18.96 -6.13 -7.75
N ALA A 194 -17.75 -6.58 -7.42
CA ALA A 194 -17.50 -7.63 -6.43
C ALA A 194 -17.97 -7.19 -5.04
N ALA A 195 -17.61 -5.98 -4.62
CA ALA A 195 -18.08 -5.42 -3.36
C ALA A 195 -19.63 -5.35 -3.28
N PHE A 196 -20.31 -5.03 -4.38
CA PHE A 196 -21.77 -5.00 -4.46
C PHE A 196 -22.41 -6.40 -4.44
N SER A 197 -21.84 -7.36 -5.19
CA SER A 197 -22.32 -8.74 -5.23
C SER A 197 -22.25 -9.39 -3.84
N ASP A 198 -21.11 -9.28 -3.17
CA ASP A 198 -20.92 -9.91 -1.86
C ASP A 198 -21.69 -9.21 -0.75
N PHE A 199 -21.91 -7.89 -0.88
CA PHE A 199 -22.84 -7.17 -0.01
C PHE A 199 -24.25 -7.77 -0.06
N LEU A 200 -24.71 -8.19 -1.24
CA LEU A 200 -25.99 -8.87 -1.41
C LEU A 200 -25.95 -10.32 -0.90
N GLN A 201 -24.83 -11.04 -1.09
CA GLN A 201 -24.71 -12.45 -0.73
C GLN A 201 -24.47 -12.71 0.77
N ARG A 202 -24.19 -11.68 1.59
CA ARG A 202 -24.10 -11.77 3.08
C ARG A 202 -23.12 -12.86 3.58
N SER A 203 -22.13 -13.25 2.79
CA SER A 203 -21.31 -14.46 2.98
C SER A 203 -20.17 -14.34 4.01
N SER A 204 -19.78 -13.14 4.44
CA SER A 204 -18.71 -12.94 5.45
C SER A 204 -19.25 -12.52 6.82
N ARG A 205 -19.98 -13.42 7.49
CA ARG A 205 -20.69 -13.09 8.75
C ARG A 205 -19.92 -13.33 10.04
N ASP A 206 -18.66 -13.74 9.98
CA ASP A 206 -18.03 -14.32 11.18
C ASP A 206 -16.59 -13.90 11.47
N LEU A 207 -15.97 -12.96 10.74
CA LEU A 207 -14.59 -12.54 10.99
C LEU A 207 -14.34 -12.28 12.49
N ALA A 208 -15.22 -11.47 13.10
CA ALA A 208 -15.10 -11.05 14.49
C ALA A 208 -15.04 -12.21 15.51
N LYS A 209 -15.62 -13.38 15.22
CA LYS A 209 -15.60 -14.54 16.12
C LYS A 209 -14.31 -15.36 16.06
N HIS A 210 -13.53 -15.18 15.00
CA HIS A 210 -12.35 -16.01 14.70
C HIS A 210 -11.05 -15.23 14.79
N VAL A 211 -11.07 -14.06 15.43
CA VAL A 211 -9.89 -13.20 15.61
C VAL A 211 -9.77 -12.75 17.06
N LYS A 212 -8.53 -12.67 17.54
CA LYS A 212 -8.14 -11.95 18.74
C LYS A 212 -7.12 -10.90 18.35
N VAL A 213 -7.34 -9.66 18.77
CA VAL A 213 -6.47 -8.52 18.41
C VAL A 213 -6.06 -7.80 19.68
N VAL A 214 -4.75 -7.70 19.90
CA VAL A 214 -4.15 -6.96 21.00
C VAL A 214 -3.23 -5.88 20.43
N CYS A 215 -3.43 -4.64 20.85
CA CYS A 215 -2.67 -3.47 20.40
C CYS A 215 -2.02 -2.80 21.60
N ASP A 216 -0.69 -2.70 21.63
CA ASP A 216 0.07 -2.15 22.78
C ASP A 216 -0.38 -2.72 24.15
N GLY A 217 -0.72 -4.01 24.19
CA GLY A 217 -1.24 -4.69 25.40
C GLY A 217 -2.74 -4.53 25.66
N THR A 218 -3.45 -3.69 24.91
CA THR A 218 -4.91 -3.51 25.00
C THR A 218 -5.62 -4.56 24.14
N ASP A 219 -6.48 -5.38 24.75
CA ASP A 219 -7.30 -6.37 24.03
C ASP A 219 -8.53 -5.71 23.39
N LEU A 220 -8.54 -5.65 22.05
CA LEU A 220 -9.61 -5.08 21.23
C LEU A 220 -10.67 -6.09 20.83
N THR A 221 -10.47 -7.37 21.16
CA THR A 221 -11.33 -8.49 20.77
C THR A 221 -12.79 -8.29 21.19
N PRO A 222 -13.10 -7.83 22.42
CA PRO A 222 -14.48 -7.57 22.83
C PRO A 222 -15.16 -6.52 21.93
N LYS A 223 -14.48 -5.41 21.63
CA LYS A 223 -15.01 -4.34 20.76
C LYS A 223 -15.23 -4.85 19.33
N ILE A 224 -14.31 -5.66 18.81
CA ILE A 224 -14.42 -6.27 17.48
C ILE A 224 -15.64 -7.21 17.39
N GLN A 225 -15.86 -8.03 18.42
CA GLN A 225 -16.98 -8.97 18.51
C GLN A 225 -18.32 -8.26 18.68
N GLU A 226 -18.37 -7.24 19.54
CA GLU A 226 -19.57 -6.44 19.80
C GLU A 226 -20.06 -5.72 18.53
N LEU A 227 -19.15 -5.03 17.85
CA LEU A 227 -19.46 -4.24 16.65
C LEU A 227 -19.51 -5.09 15.38
N LYS A 228 -19.15 -6.38 15.47
CA LYS A 228 -19.22 -7.38 14.39
C LYS A 228 -18.52 -6.90 13.13
N PHE A 229 -17.27 -6.45 13.22
CA PHE A 229 -16.53 -6.03 12.03
C PHE A 229 -16.36 -7.17 11.03
N GLN A 230 -16.52 -6.86 9.75
CA GLN A 230 -16.26 -7.76 8.63
C GLN A 230 -14.88 -7.54 7.99
N CYS A 231 -14.21 -6.46 8.36
CA CYS A 231 -12.88 -6.10 7.88
C CYS A 231 -12.13 -5.37 9.01
N ILE A 232 -10.86 -5.70 9.19
CA ILE A 232 -9.94 -5.00 10.10
C ILE A 232 -8.74 -4.57 9.26
N VAL A 233 -8.38 -3.29 9.36
CA VAL A 233 -7.29 -2.68 8.60
C VAL A 233 -6.26 -2.12 9.55
N PHE A 234 -4.99 -2.48 9.32
CA PHE A 234 -3.80 -1.90 9.91
C PHE A 234 -3.18 -0.97 8.87
N LEU A 235 -3.33 0.33 9.10
CA LEU A 235 -3.13 1.36 8.09
C LEU A 235 -1.93 2.23 8.47
N ASN A 236 -0.98 2.38 7.55
CA ASN A 236 0.21 3.21 7.73
C ASN A 236 0.12 4.54 6.97
N ILE A 237 -0.61 4.57 5.84
CA ILE A 237 -0.77 5.79 5.05
C ILE A 237 -2.23 6.29 5.09
N PRO A 238 -2.48 7.60 4.91
CA PRO A 238 -3.84 8.15 4.94
C PRO A 238 -4.78 7.70 3.82
N ARG A 239 -4.28 6.96 2.83
CA ARG A 239 -5.01 6.60 1.62
C ARG A 239 -5.22 5.10 1.56
N TYR A 240 -6.47 4.74 1.26
CA TYR A 240 -6.91 3.36 1.16
C TYR A 240 -7.98 3.24 0.07
N CYS A 241 -8.13 2.06 -0.54
CA CYS A 241 -9.15 1.80 -1.55
C CYS A 241 -9.22 2.89 -2.64
N ALA A 242 -8.09 3.16 -3.30
CA ALA A 242 -7.97 4.12 -4.41
C ALA A 242 -8.22 5.60 -4.03
N GLY A 243 -7.93 5.97 -2.79
CA GLY A 243 -7.79 7.35 -2.34
C GLY A 243 -8.74 7.79 -1.23
N THR A 244 -9.60 6.89 -0.73
CA THR A 244 -10.44 7.15 0.46
C THR A 244 -9.58 7.39 1.69
N MET A 245 -10.15 8.03 2.72
CA MET A 245 -9.45 8.38 3.97
C MET A 245 -10.12 7.67 5.15
N PRO A 246 -9.79 6.39 5.38
CA PRO A 246 -10.50 5.54 6.32
C PRO A 246 -10.35 5.96 7.79
N TRP A 247 -9.25 6.62 8.15
CA TRP A 247 -9.07 7.21 9.50
C TRP A 247 -9.89 8.49 9.68
N GLY A 248 -10.21 9.21 8.59
CA GLY A 248 -10.91 10.48 8.65
C GLY A 248 -10.19 11.54 9.47
N ASN A 249 -10.96 12.48 10.02
CA ASN A 249 -10.46 13.48 10.98
C ASN A 249 -10.97 13.11 12.39
N PRO A 250 -10.10 12.74 13.34
CA PRO A 250 -10.52 12.43 14.70
C PRO A 250 -11.09 13.65 15.45
N GLY A 251 -10.87 14.89 14.98
CA GLY A 251 -11.39 16.11 15.62
C GLY A 251 -10.80 16.32 17.02
N ASP A 252 -11.55 16.97 17.91
CA ASP A 252 -11.16 17.22 19.31
C ASP A 252 -11.34 15.98 20.22
N HIS A 253 -11.63 14.80 19.66
CA HIS A 253 -11.71 13.56 20.44
C HIS A 253 -10.31 13.20 20.95
N ARG A 254 -10.09 13.38 22.25
CA ARG A 254 -8.78 13.24 22.93
C ARG A 254 -8.15 11.86 22.89
N ASP A 255 -8.84 10.86 22.34
CA ASP A 255 -8.39 9.47 22.35
C ASP A 255 -7.51 9.12 21.14
N PHE A 256 -7.55 9.91 20.07
CA PHE A 256 -6.85 9.63 18.81
C PHE A 256 -6.22 10.88 18.20
N GLU A 257 -5.00 10.73 17.68
CA GLU A 257 -4.30 11.80 16.98
C GLU A 257 -4.57 11.77 15.46
N PRO A 258 -4.35 12.89 14.74
CA PRO A 258 -4.35 12.89 13.29
C PRO A 258 -3.33 11.89 12.75
N GLN A 259 -3.76 11.08 11.78
CA GLN A 259 -2.91 10.07 11.15
C GLN A 259 -1.69 10.69 10.47
N ARG A 260 -0.53 10.07 10.70
CA ARG A 260 0.73 10.36 10.04
C ARG A 260 1.36 9.05 9.56
N HIS A 261 2.33 9.16 8.66
CA HIS A 261 3.03 8.01 8.08
C HIS A 261 4.52 8.03 8.46
N ASP A 262 4.86 8.78 9.51
CA ASP A 262 6.22 9.11 9.94
C ASP A 262 6.32 9.32 11.46
N ASP A 263 5.37 8.79 12.24
CA ASP A 263 5.28 8.95 13.69
C ASP A 263 5.53 7.66 14.48
N GLY A 264 5.75 6.54 13.79
CA GLY A 264 5.95 5.22 14.36
C GLY A 264 4.68 4.58 14.91
N TYR A 265 3.49 5.07 14.54
CA TYR A 265 2.20 4.48 14.91
C TYR A 265 1.49 3.88 13.69
N ILE A 266 0.73 2.81 13.93
CA ILE A 266 -0.18 2.20 12.96
C ILE A 266 -1.63 2.43 13.41
N GLU A 267 -2.47 2.88 12.48
CA GLU A 267 -3.90 3.02 12.72
C GLU A 267 -4.62 1.68 12.58
N VAL A 268 -5.38 1.30 13.60
CA VAL A 268 -6.21 0.09 13.61
C VAL A 268 -7.67 0.50 13.43
N ILE A 269 -8.26 0.04 12.33
CA ILE A 269 -9.60 0.47 11.89
C ILE A 269 -10.49 -0.75 11.71
N GLY A 270 -11.67 -0.71 12.32
CA GLY A 270 -12.73 -1.69 12.16
C GLY A 270 -13.75 -1.25 11.13
N PHE A 271 -14.17 -2.18 10.29
CA PHE A 271 -15.13 -1.93 9.22
C PHE A 271 -16.32 -2.87 9.29
N THR A 272 -17.50 -2.29 9.41
CA THR A 272 -18.75 -2.93 9.03
C THR A 272 -18.99 -2.79 7.52
N MET A 273 -19.84 -3.63 6.93
CA MET A 273 -20.27 -3.47 5.54
C MET A 273 -20.83 -2.07 5.23
N ALA A 274 -21.58 -1.49 6.17
CA ALA A 274 -22.11 -0.15 6.03
C ALA A 274 -21.00 0.91 6.00
N SER A 275 -20.02 0.82 6.91
CA SER A 275 -18.89 1.75 6.91
C SER A 275 -17.99 1.60 5.68
N LEU A 276 -17.79 0.38 5.15
CA LEU A 276 -17.06 0.17 3.89
C LEU A 276 -17.75 0.84 2.71
N ALA A 277 -19.08 0.71 2.63
CA ALA A 277 -19.86 1.41 1.61
C ALA A 277 -19.77 2.93 1.76
N ALA A 278 -19.82 3.42 3.01
CA ALA A 278 -19.73 4.84 3.31
C ALA A 278 -18.37 5.47 2.94
N LEU A 279 -17.26 4.71 2.93
CA LEU A 279 -15.93 5.21 2.53
C LEU A 279 -15.95 5.88 1.15
N GLN A 280 -16.72 5.36 0.20
CA GLN A 280 -16.78 5.87 -1.17
C GLN A 280 -17.45 7.25 -1.26
N VAL A 281 -18.24 7.63 -0.26
CA VAL A 281 -18.89 8.95 -0.14
C VAL A 281 -18.27 9.83 0.93
N GLY A 282 -17.03 9.53 1.36
CA GLY A 282 -16.28 10.33 2.32
C GLY A 282 -16.50 9.96 3.79
N GLY A 283 -17.15 8.81 4.06
CA GLY A 283 -17.19 8.23 5.40
C GLY A 283 -15.82 7.74 5.87
N HIS A 284 -15.78 7.24 7.11
CA HIS A 284 -14.59 6.66 7.73
C HIS A 284 -14.95 5.34 8.41
N GLY A 285 -13.94 4.55 8.79
CA GLY A 285 -14.12 3.36 9.61
C GLY A 285 -14.24 3.69 11.10
N GLU A 286 -14.49 2.67 11.91
CA GLU A 286 -14.45 2.80 13.36
C GLU A 286 -12.98 2.77 13.82
N ARG A 287 -12.55 3.81 14.54
CA ARG A 287 -11.19 3.89 15.07
C ARG A 287 -11.07 2.98 16.29
N LEU A 288 -10.13 2.04 16.24
CA LEU A 288 -9.93 1.08 17.32
C LEU A 288 -8.71 1.42 18.16
N HIS A 289 -7.58 1.74 17.52
CA HIS A 289 -6.33 2.07 18.19
C HIS A 289 -5.37 2.84 17.28
N GLN A 290 -4.44 3.58 17.87
CA GLN A 290 -3.18 4.02 17.24
C GLN A 290 -2.06 3.38 18.06
N CYS A 291 -1.28 2.46 17.49
CA CYS A 291 -0.38 1.60 18.29
C CYS A 291 0.98 1.37 17.63
N ARG A 292 1.93 0.80 18.37
CA ARG A 292 3.29 0.46 17.89
C ARG A 292 3.50 -1.03 17.71
N GLU A 293 2.74 -1.84 18.43
CA GLU A 293 2.80 -3.29 18.35
C GLU A 293 1.39 -3.87 18.28
N VAL A 294 1.21 -4.82 17.36
CA VAL A 294 -0.02 -5.59 17.23
C VAL A 294 0.29 -7.06 17.35
N THR A 295 -0.51 -7.76 18.15
CA THR A 295 -0.61 -9.22 18.13
C THR A 295 -2.00 -9.61 17.65
N LEU A 296 -2.06 -10.25 16.49
CA LEU A 296 -3.27 -10.77 15.87
C LEU A 296 -3.22 -12.29 15.89
N LEU A 297 -4.25 -12.93 16.43
CA LEU A 297 -4.40 -14.37 16.44
C LEU A 297 -5.66 -14.75 15.65
N THR A 298 -5.55 -15.70 14.72
CA THR A 298 -6.67 -16.18 13.91
C THR A 298 -6.95 -17.65 14.17
N TYR A 299 -8.24 -18.01 14.23
CA TYR A 299 -8.71 -19.35 14.59
C TYR A 299 -9.32 -20.14 13.41
N LYS A 300 -9.28 -19.57 12.20
CA LYS A 300 -9.63 -20.25 10.95
C LYS A 300 -8.84 -19.65 9.79
N ALA A 301 -8.82 -20.33 8.63
CA ALA A 301 -8.32 -19.73 7.41
C ALA A 301 -9.10 -18.46 7.03
N ILE A 302 -8.38 -17.33 6.89
CA ILE A 302 -8.97 -16.00 6.64
C ILE A 302 -8.29 -15.36 5.42
N PRO A 303 -9.06 -14.78 4.47
CA PRO A 303 -8.49 -13.91 3.44
C PRO A 303 -7.79 -12.70 4.06
N MET A 304 -6.55 -12.49 3.67
CA MET A 304 -5.71 -11.37 4.09
C MET A 304 -5.05 -10.73 2.88
N GLN A 305 -4.67 -9.46 2.97
CA GLN A 305 -3.87 -8.80 1.95
C GLN A 305 -2.80 -7.92 2.57
N VAL A 306 -1.66 -7.82 1.88
CA VAL A 306 -0.53 -6.96 2.26
C VAL A 306 -0.19 -6.07 1.08
N ASP A 307 -0.36 -4.74 1.21
CA ASP A 307 -0.09 -3.76 0.14
C ASP A 307 -0.73 -4.09 -1.23
N GLY A 308 -1.88 -4.76 -1.22
CA GLY A 308 -2.63 -5.19 -2.40
C GLY A 308 -2.32 -6.62 -2.89
N GLU A 309 -1.40 -7.34 -2.26
CA GLU A 309 -1.11 -8.76 -2.54
C GLU A 309 -1.93 -9.66 -1.59
N PRO A 310 -2.92 -10.40 -2.10
CA PRO A 310 -3.83 -11.19 -1.26
C PRO A 310 -3.34 -12.63 -1.05
N CYS A 311 -3.83 -13.26 0.01
CA CYS A 311 -3.74 -14.70 0.20
C CYS A 311 -4.86 -15.18 1.14
N ARG A 312 -5.12 -16.48 1.16
CA ARG A 312 -5.91 -17.11 2.23
C ARG A 312 -4.94 -17.70 3.25
N LEU A 313 -4.78 -17.06 4.40
CA LEU A 313 -3.82 -17.48 5.41
C LEU A 313 -4.49 -18.45 6.40
N ALA A 314 -3.84 -19.59 6.66
CA ALA A 314 -4.21 -20.53 7.72
C ALA A 314 -4.18 -19.85 9.11
N PRO A 315 -4.84 -20.43 10.15
CA PRO A 315 -4.79 -19.96 11.53
C PRO A 315 -3.37 -19.66 12.00
N SER A 316 -3.13 -18.40 12.33
CA SER A 316 -1.79 -17.89 12.56
C SER A 316 -1.77 -16.90 13.72
N LEU A 317 -0.61 -16.84 14.36
CA LEU A 317 -0.18 -15.75 15.21
C LEU A 317 0.63 -14.77 14.35
N ILE A 318 0.13 -13.56 14.19
CA ILE A 318 0.72 -12.51 13.38
C ILE A 318 1.14 -11.37 14.29
N ARG A 319 2.41 -10.99 14.24
CA ARG A 319 2.94 -9.83 14.95
C ARG A 319 3.29 -8.71 13.98
N ILE A 320 2.82 -7.50 14.29
CA ILE A 320 3.11 -6.28 13.55
C ILE A 320 3.98 -5.39 14.41
N SER A 321 5.08 -4.89 13.85
CA SER A 321 6.02 -4.00 14.55
C SER A 321 6.70 -3.06 13.56
N LEU A 322 7.13 -1.89 14.03
CA LEU A 322 7.89 -0.95 13.22
C LEU A 322 9.20 -1.60 12.74
N ARG A 323 9.49 -1.49 11.44
CA ARG A 323 10.70 -2.01 10.81
C ARG A 323 11.77 -0.93 10.75
N ASN A 324 11.51 0.10 9.96
CA ASN A 324 12.37 1.24 9.69
C ASN A 324 11.56 2.35 9.02
N GLN A 325 12.24 3.44 8.66
CA GLN A 325 11.69 4.49 7.82
C GLN A 325 12.37 4.50 6.45
N ALA A 326 11.61 4.83 5.41
CA ALA A 326 12.10 5.06 4.07
C ALA A 326 12.08 6.55 3.72
N ASN A 327 13.13 7.01 3.04
CA ASN A 327 13.16 8.34 2.44
C ASN A 327 12.25 8.38 1.19
N MET A 328 11.19 9.18 1.23
CA MET A 328 10.28 9.37 0.10
C MET A 328 10.31 10.80 -0.41
N VAL A 329 10.17 10.99 -1.73
CA VAL A 329 10.03 12.32 -2.32
C VAL A 329 8.55 12.68 -2.37
N GLN A 330 8.16 13.74 -1.67
CA GLN A 330 6.82 14.31 -1.75
C GLN A 330 6.78 15.39 -2.84
N LYS A 331 5.83 15.28 -3.77
CA LYS A 331 5.65 16.27 -4.84
C LYS A 331 5.20 17.60 -4.22
N SER A 332 5.97 18.66 -4.48
CA SER A 332 5.62 20.01 -3.99
C SER A 332 4.27 20.44 -4.54
N LYS A 333 3.36 20.84 -3.65
CA LYS A 333 2.14 21.55 -4.02
C LYS A 333 2.54 22.97 -4.40
N ARG A 334 2.96 23.20 -5.65
CA ARG A 334 3.12 24.59 -6.12
C ARG A 334 1.76 25.28 -5.92
N ARG A 335 1.71 26.26 -5.01
CA ARG A 335 0.66 27.28 -5.03
C ARG A 335 0.71 27.88 -6.43
N THR A 336 -0.37 27.79 -7.19
CA THR A 336 -0.63 28.74 -8.27
C THR A 336 -0.88 30.10 -7.64
N SER A 337 0.18 30.72 -7.10
CA SER A 337 0.23 32.15 -6.85
C SER A 337 0.99 32.74 -8.02
N MET A 338 0.31 32.91 -9.16
CA MET A 338 0.66 34.04 -10.01
C MET A 338 0.19 35.27 -9.24
N PRO A 339 1.07 36.21 -8.87
CA PRO A 339 0.61 37.55 -8.57
C PRO A 339 -0.05 38.05 -9.85
N LEU A 340 -1.31 38.46 -9.76
CA LEU A 340 -1.86 39.37 -10.76
C LEU A 340 -0.97 40.62 -10.70
N LEU A 341 -0.06 40.75 -11.68
CA LEU A 341 0.56 42.01 -12.00
C LEU A 341 -0.57 42.91 -12.50
N ASN A 342 -1.04 43.77 -11.61
CA ASN A 342 -1.75 44.97 -12.01
C ASN A 342 -0.69 45.95 -12.53
N GLU A 343 -0.67 46.20 -13.83
CA GLU A 343 -0.34 47.51 -14.39
C GLU A 343 -1.60 48.09 -15.05
#